data_AF-Q9X9Q2-F1
#
_entry.id   AF-Q9X9Q2-F1
#
_cell.length_a   1.000
_cell.length_b   1.000
_cell.length_c   1.000
_cell.angle_alpha   90.00
_cell.angle_beta   90.00
_cell.angle_gamma   90.00
#
_symmetry.space_group_name_H-M   'P 1'
#
loop_
_entity.id
_entity.type
_entity.pdbx_description
1 polymer ?
#
loop_
_entity_poly.entity_id
_entity_poly.type
_entity_poly.pdbx_seq_one_letter_code
_entity_poly.pdbx_strand_id
1 'polypeptide(L)'
;MHLDAQWIVGFVDGEGCFKVSLNKMKEIETEFTVVQNEQDVQVLFALKKHFGCGVVRKIPSNRMCYRVKETKHLLTKIIPFFEKHSLKTFKRVEFQKFRKILLKIQRNEHMSADGIDEIQNIIRQVASIQTKIESDSFGNKRD
;
A
#
# COMPACT_ATOMS: atom_id res chain seq x y z
N MET A 1 0.85 -23.78 1.89
CA MET A 1 -0.05 -22.85 2.60
C MET A 1 -1.09 -22.32 1.63
N HIS A 2 -2.38 -22.47 1.94
CA HIS A 2 -3.49 -21.82 1.27
C HIS A 2 -3.97 -20.68 2.18
N LEU A 3 -4.32 -19.52 1.62
CA LEU A 3 -4.73 -18.34 2.38
C LEU A 3 -6.15 -17.96 2.00
N ASP A 4 -7.03 -17.90 3.00
CA ASP A 4 -8.40 -17.41 2.83
C ASP A 4 -8.41 -15.89 2.61
N ALA A 5 -9.37 -15.40 1.82
CA ALA A 5 -9.45 -13.99 1.48
C ALA A 5 -9.58 -13.09 2.72
N GLN A 6 -10.38 -13.49 3.71
CA GLN A 6 -10.55 -12.71 4.95
C GLN A 6 -9.30 -12.75 5.84
N TRP A 7 -8.55 -13.85 5.82
CA TRP A 7 -7.27 -13.93 6.50
C TRP A 7 -6.27 -12.94 5.88
N ILE A 8 -6.22 -12.86 4.54
CA ILE A 8 -5.36 -11.88 3.83
C ILE A 8 -5.77 -10.45 4.19
N VAL A 9 -7.07 -10.15 4.22
CA VAL A 9 -7.56 -8.83 4.65
C VAL A 9 -7.06 -8.48 6.03
N GLY A 10 -7.27 -9.36 7.03
CA GLY A 10 -6.83 -9.11 8.40
C GLY A 10 -5.31 -8.97 8.51
N PHE A 11 -4.57 -9.82 7.81
CA PHE A 11 -3.11 -9.75 7.79
C PHE A 11 -2.59 -8.46 7.16
N VAL A 12 -3.20 -8.01 6.05
CA VAL A 12 -2.83 -6.77 5.39
C VAL A 12 -3.27 -5.55 6.20
N ASP A 13 -4.40 -5.59 6.89
CA ASP A 13 -4.81 -4.56 7.84
C ASP A 13 -3.72 -4.28 8.90
N GLY A 14 -3.05 -5.33 9.38
CA GLY A 14 -1.91 -5.23 10.31
C GLY A 14 -0.57 -4.88 9.67
N GLU A 15 -0.15 -5.62 8.65
CA GLU A 15 1.25 -5.65 8.15
C GLU A 15 1.42 -5.04 6.74
N GLY A 16 0.33 -4.71 6.07
CA GLY A 16 0.34 -4.18 4.71
C GLY A 16 0.76 -2.72 4.64
N CYS A 17 1.29 -2.31 3.48
CA CYS A 17 1.59 -0.92 3.20
C CYS A 17 1.24 -0.59 1.75
N PHE A 18 0.37 0.42 1.58
CA PHE A 18 0.00 0.99 0.29
C PHE A 18 0.72 2.32 0.09
N LYS A 19 1.89 2.27 -0.54
CA LYS A 19 2.75 3.44 -0.66
C LYS A 19 2.53 4.16 -1.99
N VAL A 20 2.39 5.47 -1.90
CA VAL A 20 2.52 6.39 -3.04
C VAL A 20 3.48 7.51 -2.68
N SER A 21 4.44 7.79 -3.55
CA SER A 21 5.40 8.88 -3.39
C SER A 21 5.81 9.48 -4.73
N LEU A 22 6.41 10.67 -4.71
CA LEU A 22 7.13 11.22 -5.84
C LEU A 22 8.63 11.03 -5.62
N ASN A 23 9.35 10.58 -6.64
CA ASN A 23 10.81 10.54 -6.59
C ASN A 23 11.41 11.92 -6.87
N LYS A 24 12.74 12.03 -6.81
CA LYS A 24 13.48 13.29 -7.06
C LYS A 24 13.23 13.87 -8.45
N MET A 25 12.87 13.03 -9.42
CA MET A 25 12.55 13.42 -10.80
C MET A 25 11.05 13.72 -10.99
N LYS A 26 10.28 13.82 -9.91
CA LYS A 26 8.81 14.02 -9.91
C LYS A 26 8.03 12.89 -10.60
N GLU A 27 8.62 11.71 -10.73
CA GLU A 27 7.89 10.53 -11.20
C GLU A 27 7.14 9.89 -10.04
N ILE A 28 5.95 9.39 -10.33
CA ILE A 28 5.10 8.76 -9.32
C ILE A 28 5.56 7.32 -9.10
N GLU A 29 5.90 7.02 -7.86
CA GLU A 29 6.18 5.66 -7.41
C GLU A 29 4.98 5.13 -6.64
N THR A 30 4.52 3.94 -7.03
CA THR A 30 3.48 3.20 -6.33
C THR A 30 3.98 1.80 -6.01
N GLU A 31 3.77 1.36 -4.76
CA GLU A 31 4.04 -0.03 -4.39
C GLU A 31 3.10 -0.51 -3.29
N PHE A 32 2.70 -1.78 -3.40
CA PHE A 32 2.09 -2.53 -2.32
C PHE A 32 3.13 -3.44 -1.70
N THR A 33 3.29 -3.39 -0.38
CA THR A 33 4.25 -4.23 0.35
C THR A 33 3.64 -4.88 1.58
N VAL A 34 4.19 -6.04 1.94
CA VAL A 34 3.98 -6.71 3.23
C VAL A 34 5.36 -7.16 3.72
N VAL A 35 5.70 -6.83 4.96
CA VAL A 35 7.04 -7.11 5.52
C VAL A 35 6.92 -8.02 6.73
N GLN A 36 7.79 -9.03 6.79
CA GLN A 36 7.85 -9.97 7.91
C GLN A 36 9.28 -10.31 8.29
N ASN A 37 9.45 -10.95 9.45
CA ASN A 37 10.73 -11.55 9.81
C ASN A 37 11.08 -12.71 8.86
N GLU A 38 12.37 -12.98 8.71
CA GLU A 38 12.86 -14.05 7.83
C GLU A 38 12.35 -15.44 8.24
N GLN A 39 12.06 -15.65 9.53
CA GLN A 39 11.46 -16.88 10.07
C GLN A 39 10.07 -17.16 9.49
N ASP A 40 9.29 -16.11 9.23
CA ASP A 40 7.91 -16.21 8.74
C ASP A 40 7.79 -16.00 7.23
N VAL A 41 8.90 -16.05 6.49
CA VAL A 41 8.94 -15.77 5.04
C VAL A 41 7.95 -16.59 4.21
N GLN A 42 7.56 -17.77 4.69
CA GLN A 42 6.60 -18.65 4.02
C GLN A 42 5.27 -17.93 3.74
N VAL A 43 4.84 -17.03 4.62
CA VAL A 43 3.60 -16.25 4.45
C VAL A 43 3.70 -15.28 3.27
N LEU A 44 4.89 -14.69 3.05
CA LEU A 44 5.14 -13.79 1.94
C LEU A 44 5.12 -14.52 0.60
N PHE A 45 5.67 -15.74 0.56
CA PHE A 45 5.56 -16.61 -0.62
C PHE A 45 4.12 -17.09 -0.85
N ALA A 46 3.36 -17.34 0.21
CA ALA A 46 1.94 -17.68 0.11
C ALA A 46 1.11 -16.51 -0.48
N LEU A 47 1.39 -15.27 -0.07
CA LEU A 47 0.79 -14.06 -0.67
C LEU A 47 1.19 -13.93 -2.16
N LYS A 48 2.47 -14.08 -2.49
CA LYS A 48 2.94 -14.08 -3.89
C LYS A 48 2.20 -15.13 -4.73
N LYS A 49 2.03 -16.34 -4.20
CA LYS A 49 1.28 -17.42 -4.86
C LYS A 49 -0.19 -17.06 -5.03
N HIS A 50 -0.83 -16.50 -4.00
CA HIS A 50 -2.25 -16.10 -4.03
C HIS A 50 -2.51 -15.04 -5.10
N PHE A 51 -1.74 -13.95 -5.10
CA PHE A 51 -1.92 -12.87 -6.07
C PHE A 51 -1.38 -13.20 -7.46
N GLY A 52 -0.48 -14.18 -7.56
CA GLY A 52 0.15 -14.59 -8.81
C GLY A 52 1.07 -13.52 -9.41
N CYS A 53 1.52 -12.55 -8.61
CA CYS A 53 2.36 -11.44 -9.05
C CYS A 53 3.31 -10.95 -7.94
N GLY A 54 4.24 -10.06 -8.31
CA GLY A 54 5.18 -9.45 -7.37
C GLY A 54 6.40 -10.32 -7.05
N VAL A 55 7.22 -9.81 -6.14
CA VAL A 55 8.50 -10.42 -5.75
C VAL A 55 8.59 -10.56 -4.23
N VAL A 56 9.26 -11.60 -3.76
CA VAL A 56 9.69 -11.73 -2.35
C VAL A 56 11.18 -11.48 -2.34
N ARG A 57 11.65 -10.57 -1.49
CA ARG A 57 13.06 -10.18 -1.41
C ARG A 57 13.50 -9.88 0.01
N LYS A 58 14.79 -10.05 0.28
CA LYS A 58 15.41 -9.62 1.53
C LYS A 58 15.48 -8.10 1.60
N ILE A 59 15.21 -7.55 2.77
CA ILE A 59 15.42 -6.15 3.12
C ILE A 59 16.35 -6.08 4.35
N PRO A 60 16.90 -4.91 4.71
CA PRO A 60 17.76 -4.78 5.89
C PRO A 60 17.09 -5.28 7.18
N SER A 61 17.92 -5.55 8.19
CA SER A 61 17.49 -5.94 9.55
C SER A 61 16.80 -7.32 9.64
N ASN A 62 17.28 -8.32 8.91
CA ASN A 62 16.78 -9.72 8.93
C ASN A 62 15.27 -9.84 8.61
N ARG A 63 14.78 -8.96 7.74
CA ARG A 63 13.38 -8.96 7.30
C ARG A 63 13.27 -9.32 5.83
N MET A 64 12.11 -9.87 5.49
CA MET A 64 11.70 -10.22 4.14
C MET A 64 10.50 -9.38 3.75
N CYS A 65 10.38 -9.07 2.46
CA CYS A 65 9.32 -8.22 1.92
C CYS A 65 8.68 -8.89 0.70
N TYR A 66 7.36 -9.07 0.74
CA TYR A 66 6.56 -9.24 -0.47
C TYR A 66 6.26 -7.86 -1.04
N ARG A 67 6.58 -7.64 -2.33
CA ARG A 67 6.45 -6.34 -3.01
C ARG A 67 5.82 -6.47 -4.38
N VAL A 68 4.86 -5.59 -4.68
CA VAL A 68 4.26 -5.39 -6.00
C VAL A 68 4.46 -3.92 -6.40
N LYS A 69 5.33 -3.67 -7.41
CA LYS A 69 5.60 -2.31 -7.94
C LYS A 69 5.02 -2.10 -9.34
N GLU A 70 4.79 -3.18 -10.10
CA GLU A 70 4.32 -3.08 -11.47
C GLU A 70 2.86 -2.59 -11.51
N THR A 71 2.62 -1.45 -12.16
CA THR A 71 1.31 -0.79 -12.27
C THR A 71 0.24 -1.74 -12.81
N LYS A 72 0.56 -2.57 -13.81
CA LYS A 72 -0.37 -3.57 -14.36
C LYS A 72 -0.83 -4.56 -13.29
N HIS A 73 0.09 -5.09 -12.49
CA HIS A 73 -0.26 -6.01 -11.40
C HIS A 73 -1.06 -5.33 -10.28
N LEU A 74 -0.72 -4.08 -9.95
CA LEU A 74 -1.48 -3.31 -8.97
C LEU A 74 -2.94 -3.10 -9.41
N LEU A 75 -3.15 -2.73 -10.69
CA LEU A 75 -4.47 -2.49 -11.27
C LEU A 75 -5.29 -3.76 -11.47
N THR A 76 -4.65 -4.87 -11.86
CA THR A 76 -5.38 -6.10 -12.27
C THR A 76 -5.47 -7.17 -11.19
N LYS A 77 -4.65 -7.09 -10.14
CA LYS A 77 -4.60 -8.11 -9.07
C LYS A 77 -4.87 -7.51 -7.70
N ILE A 78 -4.13 -6.48 -7.31
CA ILE A 78 -4.19 -5.93 -5.94
C ILE A 78 -5.47 -5.12 -5.72
N ILE A 79 -5.76 -4.14 -6.59
CA ILE A 79 -6.97 -3.31 -6.47
C ILE A 79 -8.25 -4.16 -6.49
N PRO A 80 -8.47 -5.06 -7.46
CA PRO A 80 -9.70 -5.84 -7.52
C PRO A 80 -9.92 -6.71 -6.29
N PHE A 81 -8.84 -7.24 -5.70
CA PHE A 81 -8.92 -8.02 -4.47
C PHE A 81 -9.46 -7.19 -3.30
N PHE A 82 -8.89 -6.00 -3.03
CA PHE A 82 -9.30 -5.16 -1.91
C PHE A 82 -10.57 -4.33 -2.17
N GLU A 83 -11.00 -4.20 -3.43
CA GLU A 83 -12.35 -3.76 -3.77
C GLU A 83 -13.39 -4.81 -3.38
N LYS A 84 -13.14 -6.08 -3.71
CA LYS A 84 -14.02 -7.20 -3.36
C LYS A 84 -13.99 -7.54 -1.87
N HIS A 85 -12.82 -7.41 -1.24
CA HIS A 85 -12.56 -7.77 0.14
C HIS A 85 -12.08 -6.55 0.92
N SER A 86 -13.02 -5.81 1.51
CA SER A 86 -12.73 -4.53 2.14
C SER A 86 -11.89 -4.66 3.41
N LEU A 87 -10.77 -3.92 3.44
CA LEU A 87 -10.00 -3.60 4.65
C LEU A 87 -10.88 -2.96 5.73
N LYS A 88 -10.56 -3.21 6.99
CA LYS A 88 -11.35 -2.81 8.16
C LYS A 88 -10.73 -1.68 8.96
N THR A 89 -9.42 -1.45 8.81
CA THR A 89 -8.70 -0.39 9.54
C THR A 89 -8.59 0.90 8.72
N PHE A 90 -7.87 1.89 9.26
CA PHE A 90 -7.49 3.10 8.52
C PHE A 90 -6.75 2.80 7.21
N LYS A 91 -6.16 1.60 7.08
CA LYS A 91 -5.55 1.11 5.85
C LYS A 91 -6.52 1.06 4.66
N ARG A 92 -7.83 1.01 4.91
CA ARG A 92 -8.85 1.21 3.88
C ARG A 92 -8.75 2.59 3.25
N VAL A 93 -8.54 3.65 4.04
CA VAL A 93 -8.39 5.02 3.54
C VAL A 93 -7.12 5.15 2.71
N GLU A 94 -6.00 4.55 3.17
CA GLU A 94 -4.75 4.49 2.42
C GLU A 94 -4.93 3.77 1.08
N PHE A 95 -5.57 2.60 1.10
CA PHE A 95 -5.91 1.83 -0.10
C PHE A 95 -6.76 2.64 -1.10
N GLN A 96 -7.80 3.35 -0.63
CA GLN A 96 -8.65 4.13 -1.54
C GLN A 96 -7.89 5.25 -2.24
N LYS A 97 -6.94 5.89 -1.55
CA LYS A 97 -6.08 6.91 -2.16
C LYS A 97 -5.06 6.31 -3.12
N PHE A 98 -4.44 5.20 -2.72
CA PHE A 98 -3.55 4.41 -3.58
C PHE A 98 -4.24 4.02 -4.89
N ARG A 99 -5.46 3.48 -4.79
CA ARG A 99 -6.34 3.17 -5.92
C ARG A 99 -6.64 4.39 -6.78
N LYS A 100 -7.05 5.51 -6.17
CA LYS A 100 -7.36 6.75 -6.90
C LYS A 100 -6.18 7.21 -7.74
N ILE A 101 -4.97 7.19 -7.17
CA ILE A 101 -3.76 7.61 -7.90
C ILE A 101 -3.43 6.63 -9.03
N LEU A 102 -3.52 5.32 -8.80
CA LEU A 102 -3.30 4.33 -9.86
C LEU A 102 -4.27 4.47 -11.04
N LEU A 103 -5.54 4.81 -10.79
CA LEU A 103 -6.50 5.08 -11.86
C LEU A 103 -6.16 6.35 -12.66
N LYS A 104 -5.64 7.40 -11.99
CA LYS A 104 -5.11 8.59 -12.69
C LYS A 104 -3.89 8.25 -13.54
N ILE A 105 -3.01 7.40 -13.04
CA ILE A 105 -1.85 6.90 -13.80
C ILE A 105 -2.34 6.13 -15.04
N GLN A 106 -3.29 5.21 -14.87
CA GLN A 106 -3.85 4.41 -15.97
C GLN A 106 -4.45 5.27 -17.09
N ARG A 107 -5.03 6.43 -16.74
CA ARG A 107 -5.63 7.38 -17.69
C ARG A 107 -4.63 8.39 -18.25
N ASN A 108 -3.34 8.25 -17.94
CA ASN A 108 -2.28 9.19 -18.32
C ASN A 108 -2.49 10.63 -17.82
N GLU A 109 -3.33 10.85 -16.81
CA GLU A 109 -3.62 12.20 -16.27
C GLU A 109 -2.37 12.84 -15.64
N HIS A 110 -1.49 12.00 -15.07
CA HIS A 110 -0.19 12.39 -14.52
C HIS A 110 0.81 12.98 -15.53
N MET A 111 0.51 12.95 -16.83
CA MET A 111 1.36 13.59 -17.85
C MET A 111 1.16 15.11 -17.92
N SER A 112 0.10 15.64 -17.29
CA SER A 112 -0.19 17.07 -17.21
C SER A 112 0.30 17.67 -15.88
N ALA A 113 0.64 18.96 -15.89
CA ALA A 113 1.01 19.69 -14.66
C ALA A 113 -0.12 19.64 -13.62
N ASP A 114 -1.35 19.92 -14.06
CA ASP A 114 -2.55 19.86 -13.21
C ASP A 114 -2.75 18.47 -12.60
N GLY A 115 -2.56 17.42 -13.40
CA GLY A 115 -2.67 16.03 -12.93
C GLY A 115 -1.59 15.67 -11.90
N ILE A 116 -0.36 16.17 -12.05
CA ILE A 116 0.69 16.01 -11.04
C ILE A 116 0.33 16.76 -9.76
N ASP A 117 -0.18 17.99 -9.86
CA ASP A 117 -0.57 18.80 -8.70
C ASP A 117 -1.74 18.16 -7.93
N GLU A 118 -2.73 17.61 -8.64
CA GLU A 118 -3.80 16.82 -8.03
C GLU A 118 -3.28 15.60 -7.29
N ILE A 119 -2.35 14.85 -7.89
CA ILE A 119 -1.75 13.67 -7.26
C ILE A 119 -0.94 14.07 -6.01
N GLN A 120 -0.18 15.17 -6.08
CA GLN A 120 0.51 15.74 -4.91
C GLN A 120 -0.46 16.09 -3.78
N ASN A 121 -1.59 16.71 -4.10
CA ASN A 121 -2.61 17.06 -3.13
C ASN A 121 -3.20 15.81 -2.46
N ILE A 122 -3.47 14.75 -3.22
CA ILE A 122 -3.95 13.47 -2.66
C ILE A 122 -2.92 12.86 -1.71
N ILE A 123 -1.63 12.89 -2.06
CA ILE A 123 -0.54 12.36 -1.23
C ILE A 123 -0.47 13.13 0.11
N ARG A 124 -0.53 14.47 0.07
CA ARG A 124 -0.45 15.31 1.28
C ARG A 124 -1.60 15.08 2.27
N GLN A 125 -2.80 14.78 1.77
CA GLN A 125 -3.97 14.53 2.62
C GLN A 125 -3.88 13.27 3.49
N VAL A 126 -2.99 12.29 3.22
CA VAL A 126 -2.83 11.12 4.13
C VAL A 126 -1.98 11.47 5.33
N ALA A 127 -0.85 12.12 5.09
CA ALA A 127 0.10 12.46 6.13
C ALA A 127 -0.57 13.28 7.23
N SER A 128 -1.40 14.25 6.85
CA SER A 128 -2.14 15.08 7.81
C SER A 128 -3.17 14.32 8.64
N ILE A 129 -3.84 13.31 8.08
CA ILE A 129 -4.85 12.53 8.79
C ILE A 129 -4.20 11.55 9.77
N GLN A 130 -3.11 10.88 9.35
CA GLN A 130 -2.36 9.98 10.23
C GLN A 130 -1.80 10.74 11.44
N THR A 131 -1.18 11.89 11.21
CA THR A 131 -0.64 12.75 12.30
C THR A 131 -1.75 13.26 13.22
N LYS A 132 -2.93 13.60 12.69
CA LYS A 132 -4.06 14.05 13.52
C LYS A 132 -4.65 12.91 14.36
N ILE A 133 -4.79 11.72 13.81
CA ILE A 133 -5.27 10.55 14.57
C ILE A 133 -4.27 10.19 15.66
N GLU A 134 -2.96 10.24 15.39
CA GLU A 134 -1.93 10.02 16.40
C GLU A 134 -1.98 11.09 17.50
N SER A 135 -2.14 12.37 17.16
CA SER A 135 -2.27 13.44 18.17
C SER A 135 -3.54 13.31 19.02
N ASP A 136 -4.64 12.85 18.41
CA ASP A 136 -5.94 12.71 19.09
C ASP A 136 -6.00 11.42 19.93
N SER A 137 -5.27 10.37 19.53
CA SER A 137 -5.21 9.08 20.24
C SER A 137 -4.19 9.06 21.38
N PHE A 138 -3.12 9.86 21.26
CA PHE A 138 -2.11 10.06 22.30
C PHE A 138 -2.27 11.45 22.92
N GLY A 139 -3.40 11.66 23.59
CA GLY A 139 -3.65 12.85 24.39
C GLY A 139 -2.46 13.13 25.33
N ASN A 140 -1.82 14.27 25.08
CA ASN A 140 -0.90 15.03 25.92
C ASN A 140 -0.68 14.48 27.36
N LYS A 141 0.18 13.47 27.54
CA LYS A 141 0.84 13.22 28.82
C LYS A 141 2.06 14.15 28.91
N ARG A 142 1.79 15.38 29.35
CA ARG A 142 2.80 16.21 30.01
C ARG A 142 2.59 16.03 31.50
N ASP A 143 3.40 15.17 32.09
CA ASP A 143 3.77 15.28 33.51
C ASP A 143 4.97 16.23 33.60
#